data_AF-A0A161MED5-F1
#
_entry.id   AF-A0A161MED5-F1
#
_cell.length_a   1.000
_cell.length_b   1.000
_cell.length_c   1.000
_cell.angle_alpha   90.00
_cell.angle_beta   90.00
_cell.angle_gamma   90.00
#
_symmetry.space_group_name_H-M   'P 1'
#
loop_
_entity.id
_entity.type
_entity.pdbx_description
1 polymer ?
#
loop_
_entity_poly.entity_id
_entity_poly.type
_entity_poly.pdbx_seq_one_letter_code
_entity_poly.pdbx_strand_id
1 'polypeptide(L)'
;MRGAECRYGGAQAYYYGAQGDGSAWLVAEHGRVVRRYAATGEPEDELLTIGGPLPLEQVRLAELGLAADGNLGSASDDQIEEWMEIAFDLAPEIAVAYGVSPFILTRETKVRGTGVLALTPDATGHRS
;
A
#
# COMPACT_ATOMS: atom_id res chain seq x y z
N MET A 1 4.64 28.26 -19.20
CA MET A 1 3.86 27.10 -18.71
C MET A 1 4.77 26.27 -17.84
N ARG A 2 4.49 26.12 -16.54
CA ARG A 2 5.21 25.17 -15.66
C ARG A 2 4.31 23.96 -15.45
N GLY A 3 4.82 22.79 -15.84
CA GLY A 3 4.09 21.53 -16.01
C GLY A 3 3.38 21.03 -14.77
N ALA A 4 2.26 20.35 -14.99
CA ALA A 4 1.47 19.68 -13.97
C ALA A 4 2.25 18.51 -13.32
N GLU A 5 3.26 17.99 -14.02
CA GLU A 5 4.16 16.91 -13.58
C GLU A 5 4.98 17.21 -12.30
N CYS A 6 5.15 18.47 -11.88
CA CYS A 6 5.88 18.84 -10.66
C CYS A 6 5.00 19.06 -9.41
N ARG A 7 3.69 18.80 -9.47
CA ARG A 7 2.78 19.13 -8.35
C ARG A 7 2.57 18.00 -7.35
N TYR A 8 2.72 16.75 -7.78
CA TYR A 8 2.34 15.58 -7.00
C TYR A 8 3.59 14.71 -6.78
N GLY A 9 3.93 14.45 -5.51
CA GLY A 9 4.99 13.54 -5.12
C GLY A 9 4.51 12.08 -5.08
N GLY A 10 5.09 11.28 -4.19
CA GLY A 10 4.60 9.94 -3.87
C GLY A 10 3.51 9.95 -2.80
N ALA A 11 2.58 8.99 -2.87
CA ALA A 11 1.60 8.71 -1.83
C ALA A 11 1.44 7.19 -1.68
N GLN A 12 1.33 6.72 -0.45
CA GLN A 12 1.24 5.30 -0.12
C GLN A 12 0.19 5.08 0.97
N ALA A 13 -0.48 3.94 0.93
CA ALA A 13 -1.37 3.48 1.99
C ALA A 13 -1.24 1.96 2.14
N TYR A 14 -1.24 1.50 3.39
CA TYR A 14 -1.13 0.10 3.76
C TYR A 14 -2.20 -0.21 4.81
N TYR A 15 -2.90 -1.33 4.64
CA TYR A 15 -3.93 -1.81 5.54
C TYR A 15 -3.65 -3.28 5.87
N TYR A 16 -3.75 -3.61 7.16
CA TYR A 16 -3.67 -4.96 7.67
C TYR A 16 -4.73 -5.16 8.75
N GLY A 17 -5.64 -6.11 8.53
CA GLY A 17 -6.67 -6.50 9.49
C GLY A 17 -6.22 -7.67 10.34
N ALA A 18 -5.67 -7.40 11.52
CA ALA A 18 -5.17 -8.43 12.45
C ALA A 18 -6.25 -9.42 12.96
N GLN A 19 -7.54 -9.19 12.65
CA GLN A 19 -8.65 -10.09 12.97
C GLN A 19 -9.00 -11.04 11.82
N GLY A 20 -8.19 -11.06 10.76
CA GLY A 20 -8.44 -11.85 9.57
C GLY A 20 -9.24 -11.10 8.51
N ASP A 21 -9.09 -9.77 8.41
CA ASP A 21 -9.69 -8.98 7.31
C ASP A 21 -8.71 -8.84 6.12
N GLY A 22 -7.55 -9.46 6.22
CA GLY A 22 -6.52 -9.51 5.19
C GLY A 22 -5.70 -8.23 5.04
N SER A 23 -5.18 -8.03 3.83
CA SER A 23 -4.20 -6.99 3.50
C SER A 23 -4.62 -6.19 2.29
N ALA A 24 -4.27 -4.90 2.28
CA ALA A 24 -4.34 -4.09 1.08
C ALA A 24 -3.21 -3.06 1.03
N TRP A 25 -2.75 -2.73 -0.17
CA TRP A 25 -1.78 -1.68 -0.38
C TRP A 25 -2.04 -0.86 -1.63
N LEU A 26 -1.68 0.41 -1.54
CA LEU A 26 -1.73 1.38 -2.63
C LEU A 26 -0.44 2.17 -2.67
N VAL A 27 0.16 2.25 -3.86
CA VAL A 27 1.33 3.09 -4.15
C VAL A 27 0.97 3.96 -5.34
N ALA A 28 1.18 5.26 -5.19
CA ALA A 28 1.00 6.27 -6.22
C ALA A 28 2.24 7.15 -6.34
N GLU A 29 2.60 7.48 -7.58
CA GLU A 29 3.73 8.33 -7.92
C GLU A 29 3.28 9.37 -8.95
N HIS A 30 3.74 10.60 -8.80
CA HIS A 30 3.47 11.69 -9.75
C HIS A 30 1.96 11.89 -10.02
N GLY A 31 1.13 11.66 -9.01
CA GLY A 31 -0.33 11.78 -9.11
C GLY A 31 -1.04 10.62 -9.81
N ARG A 32 -0.34 9.49 -10.04
CA ARG A 32 -0.90 8.27 -10.66
C ARG A 32 -0.72 7.08 -9.74
N VAL A 33 -1.76 6.25 -9.61
CA VAL A 33 -1.66 4.93 -8.95
C VAL A 33 -0.78 4.01 -9.81
N VAL A 34 0.33 3.54 -9.23
CA VAL A 34 1.27 2.61 -9.88
C VAL A 34 1.01 1.17 -9.45
N ARG A 35 0.56 0.96 -8.21
CA ARG A 35 0.08 -0.32 -7.71
C ARG A 35 -1.13 -0.10 -6.80
N ARG A 36 -2.18 -0.88 -6.99
CA ARG A 36 -3.25 -1.09 -6.02
C ARG A 36 -3.52 -2.58 -5.96
N TYR A 37 -3.59 -3.14 -4.76
CA TYR A 37 -3.83 -4.56 -4.57
C TYR A 37 -4.57 -4.78 -3.25
N ALA A 38 -5.47 -5.76 -3.25
CA ALA A 38 -6.24 -6.19 -2.10
C ALA A 38 -6.23 -7.74 -2.04
N ALA A 39 -6.08 -8.25 -0.83
CA ALA A 39 -6.19 -9.66 -0.46
C ALA A 39 -6.93 -9.71 0.88
N THR A 40 -8.21 -9.41 0.82
CA THR A 40 -9.17 -9.43 1.93
C THR A 40 -10.03 -10.70 1.93
N GLY A 41 -9.95 -11.50 0.85
CA GLY A 41 -10.74 -12.71 0.67
C GLY A 41 -12.10 -12.43 0.01
N GLU A 42 -12.37 -11.18 -0.36
CA GLU A 42 -13.58 -10.78 -1.05
C GLU A 42 -13.47 -11.02 -2.57
N PRO A 43 -14.54 -11.46 -3.25
CA PRO A 43 -14.51 -11.73 -4.69
C PRO A 43 -14.07 -10.53 -5.55
N GLU A 44 -14.30 -9.31 -5.07
CA GLU A 44 -13.96 -8.08 -5.78
C GLU A 44 -12.48 -7.69 -5.68
N ASP A 45 -11.68 -8.35 -4.85
CA ASP A 45 -10.26 -8.04 -4.65
C ASP A 45 -9.47 -7.99 -5.98
N GLU A 46 -9.73 -8.96 -6.86
CA GLU A 46 -9.11 -9.02 -8.19
C GLU A 46 -9.48 -7.80 -9.05
N LEU A 47 -10.74 -7.36 -9.00
CA LEU A 47 -11.23 -6.19 -9.75
C LEU A 47 -10.60 -4.88 -9.25
N LEU A 48 -10.12 -4.87 -8.01
CA LEU A 48 -9.43 -3.73 -7.43
C LEU A 48 -7.95 -3.68 -7.82
N THR A 49 -7.39 -4.71 -8.44
CA THR A 49 -5.97 -4.75 -8.79
C THR A 49 -5.62 -3.77 -9.91
N ILE A 50 -4.61 -2.93 -9.69
CA ILE A 50 -4.06 -1.99 -10.69
C ILE A 50 -2.54 -2.12 -10.71
N GLY A 51 -1.96 -2.15 -11.91
CA GLY A 51 -0.51 -2.13 -12.11
C GLY A 51 0.16 -3.48 -11.84
N GLY A 52 1.43 -3.60 -12.21
CA GLY A 52 2.22 -4.82 -11.99
C GLY A 52 2.68 -4.97 -10.54
N PRO A 53 3.02 -6.19 -10.09
CA PRO A 53 3.49 -6.44 -8.73
C PRO A 53 4.71 -5.60 -8.37
N LEU A 54 4.78 -5.11 -7.14
CA LEU A 54 5.96 -4.45 -6.59
C LEU A 54 7.13 -5.43 -6.48
N PRO A 55 8.40 -4.97 -6.51
CA PRO A 55 9.57 -5.85 -6.34
C PRO A 55 9.48 -6.87 -5.20
N LEU A 56 8.95 -6.51 -4.02
CA LEU A 56 8.76 -7.49 -2.94
C LEU A 56 7.72 -8.55 -3.29
N GLU A 57 6.60 -8.17 -3.91
CA GLU A 57 5.60 -9.12 -4.42
C GLU A 57 6.22 -10.06 -5.47
N GLN A 58 7.06 -9.55 -6.36
CA GLN A 58 7.75 -10.35 -7.38
C GLN A 58 8.66 -11.41 -6.77
N VAL A 59 9.35 -11.07 -5.67
CA VAL A 59 10.17 -12.04 -4.92
C VAL A 59 9.28 -13.14 -4.34
N ARG A 60 8.17 -12.79 -3.69
CA ARG A 60 7.22 -13.77 -3.13
C ARG A 60 6.59 -14.65 -4.19
N LEU A 61 6.16 -14.08 -5.31
CA LEU A 61 5.67 -14.82 -6.47
C LEU A 61 6.73 -15.81 -6.97
N ALA A 62 7.99 -15.38 -7.11
CA ALA A 62 9.07 -16.25 -7.56
C ALA A 62 9.37 -17.40 -6.58
N GLU A 63 9.24 -17.18 -5.27
CA GLU A 63 9.38 -18.23 -4.24
C GLU A 63 8.34 -19.35 -4.42
N LEU A 64 7.15 -19.02 -4.92
CA LEU A 64 6.08 -19.96 -5.26
C LEU A 64 6.18 -20.54 -6.69
N GLY A 65 7.22 -20.17 -7.44
CA GLY A 65 7.34 -20.53 -8.85
C GLY A 65 6.28 -19.87 -9.75
N LEU A 66 5.67 -18.77 -9.29
CA LEU A 66 4.70 -17.97 -10.05
C LEU A 66 5.41 -16.95 -10.95
N ALA A 67 4.68 -16.49 -11.96
CA ALA A 67 5.19 -15.45 -12.86
C ALA A 67 5.34 -14.12 -12.10
N ALA A 68 6.52 -13.50 -12.20
CA ALA A 68 6.83 -12.24 -11.52
C ALA A 68 5.97 -11.06 -11.99
N ASP A 69 5.31 -11.15 -13.14
CA ASP A 69 4.36 -10.14 -13.61
C ASP A 69 2.98 -10.24 -12.92
N GLY A 70 2.80 -11.24 -12.04
CA GLY A 70 1.55 -11.49 -11.33
C GLY A 70 0.49 -12.20 -12.18
N ASN A 71 0.85 -12.68 -13.38
CA ASN A 71 -0.07 -13.45 -14.21
C ASN A 71 -0.23 -14.87 -13.66
N LEU A 72 -1.39 -15.14 -13.07
CA LEU A 72 -1.73 -16.45 -12.52
C LEU A 72 -2.34 -17.41 -13.55
N GLY A 73 -2.47 -17.02 -14.83
CA GLY A 73 -3.16 -17.83 -15.85
C GLY A 73 -2.52 -19.19 -16.17
N SER A 74 -1.27 -19.42 -15.77
CA SER A 74 -0.59 -20.72 -15.84
C SER A 74 -0.29 -21.33 -14.48
N ALA A 75 -0.74 -20.70 -13.39
CA ALA A 75 -0.57 -21.21 -12.04
C ALA A 75 -1.51 -22.40 -11.81
N SER A 76 -1.08 -23.33 -10.96
CA SER A 76 -1.98 -24.34 -10.40
C SER A 76 -2.83 -23.74 -9.28
N ASP A 77 -3.97 -24.38 -8.99
CA ASP A 77 -4.88 -23.95 -7.91
C ASP A 77 -4.14 -23.87 -6.57
N ASP A 78 -3.30 -24.85 -6.24
CA ASP A 78 -2.47 -24.86 -5.02
C ASP A 78 -1.56 -23.63 -4.91
N GLN A 79 -0.94 -23.21 -6.03
CA GLN A 79 -0.08 -22.02 -6.04
C GLN A 79 -0.88 -20.72 -5.90
N ILE A 80 -2.10 -20.69 -6.45
CA ILE A 80 -3.00 -19.55 -6.30
C ILE A 80 -3.45 -19.42 -4.85
N GLU A 81 -3.85 -20.53 -4.22
CA GLU A 81 -4.23 -20.59 -2.81
C GLU A 81 -3.07 -20.15 -1.91
N GLU A 82 -1.86 -20.69 -2.13
CA GLU A 82 -0.68 -20.32 -1.35
C GLU A 82 -0.30 -18.83 -1.54
N TRP A 83 -0.44 -18.30 -2.76
CA TRP A 83 -0.27 -16.86 -3.00
C TRP A 83 -1.32 -16.03 -2.25
N MET A 84 -2.58 -16.45 -2.26
CA MET A 84 -3.65 -15.75 -1.54
C MET A 84 -3.36 -15.70 -0.04
N GLU A 85 -2.91 -16.81 0.57
CA GLU A 85 -2.51 -16.86 1.98
C GLU A 85 -1.36 -15.90 2.29
N ILE A 86 -0.29 -15.93 1.48
CA ILE A 86 0.85 -15.01 1.65
C ILE A 86 0.41 -13.56 1.51
N ALA A 87 -0.36 -13.25 0.46
CA ALA A 87 -0.82 -11.92 0.16
C ALA A 87 -1.72 -11.36 1.26
N PHE A 88 -2.49 -12.22 1.94
CA PHE A 88 -3.38 -11.89 3.04
C PHE A 88 -2.65 -11.23 4.23
N ASP A 89 -1.39 -11.59 4.47
CA ASP A 89 -0.56 -11.06 5.55
C ASP A 89 0.57 -10.13 5.07
N LEU A 90 0.61 -9.78 3.78
CA LEU A 90 1.79 -9.14 3.17
C LEU A 90 1.89 -7.62 3.41
N ALA A 91 0.79 -6.93 3.74
CA ALA A 91 0.78 -5.47 3.84
C ALA A 91 1.82 -4.89 4.84
N PRO A 92 2.06 -5.47 6.03
CA PRO A 92 3.12 -5.03 6.93
C PRO A 92 4.51 -5.10 6.31
N GLU A 93 4.84 -6.15 5.56
CA GLU A 93 6.14 -6.27 4.89
C GLU A 93 6.31 -5.25 3.76
N ILE A 94 5.23 -5.01 3.00
CA ILE A 94 5.20 -3.95 1.98
C ILE A 94 5.41 -2.58 2.65
N ALA A 95 4.77 -2.32 3.80
CA ALA A 95 4.94 -1.07 4.53
C ALA A 95 6.39 -0.88 5.01
N VAL A 96 7.06 -1.95 5.44
CA VAL A 96 8.49 -1.91 5.81
C VAL A 96 9.38 -1.62 4.60
N ALA A 97 9.10 -2.24 3.46
CA ALA A 97 9.93 -2.11 2.25
C ALA A 97 9.76 -0.75 1.54
N TYR A 98 8.55 -0.18 1.54
CA TYR A 98 8.21 1.00 0.74
C TYR A 98 7.80 2.23 1.56
N GLY A 99 7.39 2.03 2.81
CA GLY A 99 6.92 3.11 3.68
C GLY A 99 8.06 4.02 4.15
N VAL A 100 7.67 5.24 4.52
CA VAL A 100 8.58 6.20 5.14
C VAL A 100 8.46 6.11 6.65
N SER A 101 9.51 5.61 7.31
CA SER A 101 9.56 5.59 8.77
C SER A 101 9.66 7.02 9.32
N PRO A 102 8.76 7.45 10.23
CA PRO A 102 8.84 8.79 10.81
C PRO A 102 10.10 9.00 11.65
N PHE A 103 10.76 7.92 12.10
CA PHE A 103 12.00 7.99 12.88
C PHE A 103 13.23 8.39 12.05
N ILE A 104 13.15 8.36 10.72
CA ILE A 104 14.24 8.85 9.86
C ILE A 104 14.15 10.37 9.65
N LEU A 105 13.03 10.98 10.05
CA LEU A 105 12.84 12.42 9.96
C LEU A 105 13.65 13.09 11.08
N THR A 106 14.58 13.95 10.70
CA THR A 106 15.43 14.70 11.62
C THR A 106 14.96 16.15 11.71
N ARG A 107 15.62 16.92 12.57
CA ARG A 107 15.42 18.36 12.71
C ARG A 107 15.75 19.11 11.41
N GLU A 108 16.60 18.52 10.55
CA GLU A 108 16.96 19.09 9.25
C GLU A 108 15.99 18.74 8.14
N THR A 109 15.07 17.79 8.35
CA THR A 109 14.05 17.43 7.36
C THR A 109 13.13 18.62 7.10
N LYS A 110 13.29 19.25 5.93
CA LYS A 110 12.43 20.35 5.50
C LYS A 110 11.05 19.83 5.12
N VAL A 111 10.05 20.15 5.93
CA VAL A 111 8.64 19.89 5.62
C VAL A 111 8.00 21.15 5.06
N ARG A 112 7.23 21.02 3.97
CA ARG A 112 6.42 22.10 3.41
C ARG A 112 5.03 21.56 3.09
N GLY A 113 4.00 22.16 3.65
CA GLY A 113 2.62 21.73 3.44
C GLY A 113 1.64 22.59 4.21
N THR A 114 0.37 22.24 4.10
CA THR A 114 -0.73 22.84 4.86
C THR A 114 -1.16 21.85 5.93
N GLY A 115 -0.93 22.18 7.21
CA GLY A 115 -1.48 21.40 8.31
C GLY A 115 -2.97 21.69 8.46
N VAL A 116 -3.79 20.65 8.54
CA VAL A 116 -5.22 20.77 8.80
C VAL A 116 -5.53 19.98 10.06
N LEU A 117 -6.11 20.65 11.05
CA LEU A 117 -6.59 20.04 12.29
C LEU A 117 -8.11 20.14 12.30
N ALA A 118 -8.79 18.99 12.36
CA ALA A 118 -10.23 18.98 12.60
C ALA A 118 -10.48 19.16 14.10
N LEU A 119 -11.25 20.19 14.48
CA LEU A 119 -11.70 20.38 15.85
C LEU A 119 -12.78 19.35 16.17
N THR A 120 -12.54 18.50 17.17
CA THR A 120 -13.60 17.69 17.76
C THR A 120 -14.38 18.53 18.78
N PRO A 121 -15.68 18.24 19.00
CA PRO A 121 -16.55 19.03 19.87
C PRO A 121 -15.99 19.28 21.29
N ASP A 122 -15.21 18.34 21.84
CA ASP A 122 -14.72 18.38 23.22
C ASP A 122 -13.53 19.31 23.48
N ALA A 123 -12.93 19.90 22.43
CA ALA A 123 -11.75 20.76 22.57
C ALA A 123 -12.02 22.14 23.22
N THR A 124 -13.27 22.44 23.58
CA THR A 124 -13.66 23.73 24.19
C THR A 124 -13.77 23.69 25.72
N GLY A 125 -13.53 22.55 26.36
CA GLY A 125 -13.79 22.33 27.80
C GLY A 125 -12.70 22.75 28.81
N HIS A 126 -11.57 23.34 28.40
CA HIS A 126 -10.51 23.75 29.34
C HIS A 126 -10.12 25.22 29.20
N ARG A 127 -10.94 26.08 29.79
CA ARG A 127 -10.53 27.40 30.30
C ARG A 127 -11.12 27.55 31.70
N SER A 128 -10.29 27.37 32.72
CA SER A 128 -10.51 27.87 34.08
C SER A 128 -9.62 29.08 34.30
#